data_AF-A0A933WSH8-F1
#
_entry.id   AF-A0A933WSH8-F1
#
_cell.length_a   1.000
_cell.length_b   1.000
_cell.length_c   1.000
_cell.angle_alpha   90.00
_cell.angle_beta   90.00
_cell.angle_gamma   90.00
#
_symmetry.space_group_name_H-M   'P 1'
#
loop_
_entity.id
_entity.type
_entity.pdbx_description
1 polymer ?
#
loop_
_entity_poly.entity_id
_entity_poly.type
_entity_poly.pdbx_seq_one_letter_code
_entity_poly.pdbx_strand_id
1 'polypeptide(L)'
;MSLALLFCAAAGLALGLALGWALGRRAAGAQRARAEALQARLDEAAAAPEVWEGRIEHFDVLWFPVVAASRQSRKVISVKAGVPHCPKCAAALVLVRGEWACADCGVRRPESLADLMVVDSIAKQALGQFLQRRRDYRAEGSTAA
;
A
#
# COMPACT_ATOMS: atom_id res chain seq x y z
N MET A 1 55.69 -35.80 34.99
CA MET A 1 54.80 -34.99 34.15
C MET A 1 54.21 -33.89 35.02
N SER A 2 54.61 -32.64 34.77
CA SER A 2 54.36 -31.51 35.68
C SER A 2 52.88 -31.11 35.70
N LEU A 3 52.28 -31.03 36.90
CA LEU A 3 50.94 -30.50 37.18
C LEU A 3 50.65 -29.15 36.49
N ALA A 4 51.68 -28.35 36.22
CA ALA A 4 51.59 -27.09 35.48
C ALA A 4 51.07 -27.25 34.03
N LEU A 5 51.42 -28.34 33.33
CA LEU A 5 50.96 -28.58 31.95
C LEU A 5 49.47 -28.94 31.88
N LEU A 6 48.96 -29.65 32.89
CA LEU A 6 47.54 -29.97 33.03
C LEU A 6 46.69 -28.73 33.35
N PHE A 7 47.19 -27.83 34.21
CA PHE A 7 46.52 -26.57 34.53
C PHE A 7 46.45 -25.60 33.34
N CYS A 8 47.53 -25.47 32.56
CA CYS A 8 47.51 -24.65 31.33
C CYS A 8 46.53 -25.18 30.28
N ALA A 9 46.46 -26.51 30.10
CA ALA A 9 45.53 -27.12 29.16
C ALA A 9 44.05 -26.93 29.58
N ALA A 10 43.75 -27.06 30.88
CA ALA A 10 42.42 -26.82 31.41
C ALA A 10 41.98 -25.35 31.30
N ALA A 11 42.90 -24.41 31.57
CA ALA A 11 42.64 -22.98 31.42
C ALA A 11 42.34 -22.58 29.96
N GLY A 12 43.07 -23.14 29.00
CA GLY A 12 42.83 -22.91 27.56
C GLY A 12 41.46 -23.42 27.09
N LEU A 13 41.05 -24.61 27.54
CA LEU A 13 39.74 -25.19 27.24
C LEU A 13 38.58 -24.39 27.86
N ALA A 14 38.72 -23.95 29.11
CA ALA A 14 37.73 -23.11 29.78
C ALA A 14 37.57 -21.75 29.10
N LEU A 15 38.68 -21.13 28.69
CA LEU A 15 38.66 -19.86 27.96
C LEU A 15 38.04 -20.01 26.57
N GLY A 16 38.34 -21.10 25.85
CA GLY A 16 37.75 -21.43 24.55
C GLY A 16 36.24 -21.63 24.61
N LEU A 17 35.75 -22.36 25.62
CA LEU A 17 34.31 -22.54 25.87
C LEU A 17 33.63 -21.21 26.21
N ALA A 18 34.24 -20.39 27.08
CA ALA A 18 33.70 -19.08 27.46
C ALA A 18 33.60 -18.13 26.26
N LEU A 19 34.64 -18.08 25.42
CA LEU A 19 34.67 -17.29 24.19
C LEU A 19 33.64 -17.79 23.16
N GLY A 20 33.55 -19.10 22.95
CA GLY A 20 32.56 -19.72 22.07
C GLY A 20 31.12 -19.42 22.52
N TRP A 21 30.86 -19.47 23.83
CA TRP A 21 29.54 -19.16 24.39
C TRP A 21 29.18 -17.67 24.29
N ALA A 22 30.15 -16.78 24.49
CA ALA A 22 29.97 -15.34 24.34
C ALA A 22 29.73 -14.93 22.87
N LEU A 23 30.50 -15.50 21.93
CA LEU A 23 30.32 -15.29 20.50
C LEU A 23 29.00 -15.88 20.00
N GLY A 24 28.64 -17.08 20.47
CA GLY A 24 27.36 -17.72 20.15
C GLY A 24 26.14 -16.89 20.58
N ARG A 25 26.18 -16.28 21.77
CA ARG A 25 25.10 -15.38 22.23
C ARG A 25 24.98 -14.10 21.39
N ARG A 26 26.11 -13.51 20.99
CA ARG A 26 26.10 -12.34 20.08
C ARG A 26 25.56 -12.70 18.70
N ALA A 27 25.99 -13.82 18.14
CA ALA A 27 25.50 -14.30 16.84
C ALA A 27 24.00 -14.62 16.89
N ALA A 28 23.52 -15.27 17.95
CA ALA A 28 22.10 -15.54 18.15
C ALA A 28 21.27 -14.25 18.29
N GLY A 29 21.78 -13.25 19.01
CA GLY A 29 21.15 -11.93 19.13
C GLY A 29 21.06 -11.21 17.77
N ALA A 30 22.13 -11.24 16.98
CA ALA A 30 22.15 -10.63 15.64
C ALA A 30 21.18 -11.32 14.67
N GLN A 31 21.03 -12.64 14.75
CA GLN A 31 20.07 -13.39 13.94
C GLN A 31 18.62 -13.10 14.35
N ARG A 32 18.32 -12.99 15.65
CA ARG A 32 17.00 -12.59 16.16
C ARG A 32 16.63 -11.18 15.70
N ALA A 33 17.53 -10.21 15.83
CA ALA A 33 17.28 -8.85 15.37
C ALA A 33 17.02 -8.78 13.84
N ARG A 34 17.71 -9.60 13.04
CA ARG A 34 17.45 -9.72 11.60
C ARG A 34 16.09 -10.35 11.30
N ALA A 35 15.72 -11.40 12.04
CA ALA A 35 14.40 -12.03 11.89
C ALA A 35 13.27 -11.09 12.29
N GLU A 36 13.41 -10.35 13.40
CA GLU A 36 12.46 -9.34 13.86
C GLU A 36 12.33 -8.19 12.86
N ALA A 37 13.45 -7.68 12.33
CA ALA A 37 13.44 -6.63 11.32
C ALA A 37 12.80 -7.10 10.00
N LEU A 38 13.02 -8.36 9.61
CA LEU A 38 12.38 -8.94 8.43
C LEU A 38 10.88 -9.13 8.67
N GLN A 39 10.48 -9.61 9.85
CA GLN A 39 9.08 -9.76 10.23
C GLN A 39 8.37 -8.40 10.24
N ALA A 40 8.98 -7.36 10.81
CA ALA A 40 8.41 -6.01 10.80
C ALA A 40 8.18 -5.48 9.38
N ARG A 41 9.12 -5.74 8.46
CA ARG A 41 8.95 -5.39 7.03
C ARG A 41 7.84 -6.19 6.34
N LEU A 42 7.69 -7.47 6.69
CA LEU A 42 6.59 -8.30 6.19
C LEU A 42 5.24 -7.83 6.72
N ASP A 43 5.18 -7.46 8.00
CA ASP A 43 3.98 -6.95 8.65
C ASP A 43 3.57 -5.59 8.06
N GLU A 44 4.54 -4.70 7.79
CA GLU A 44 4.32 -3.43 7.10
C GLU A 44 3.81 -3.64 5.67
N ALA A 45 4.42 -4.56 4.91
CA ALA A 45 3.96 -4.91 3.56
C ALA A 45 2.56 -5.58 3.57
N ALA A 46 2.24 -6.36 4.61
CA ALA A 46 0.93 -6.97 4.79
C ALA A 46 -0.13 -5.94 5.24
N ALA A 47 0.28 -4.85 5.89
CA ALA A 47 -0.58 -3.74 6.29
C ALA A 47 -0.87 -2.76 5.14
N ALA A 48 -0.04 -2.76 4.09
CA ALA A 48 -0.25 -1.89 2.94
C ALA A 48 -1.64 -2.13 2.30
N PRO A 49 -2.41 -1.07 2.06
CA PRO A 49 -3.72 -1.21 1.45
C PRO A 49 -3.56 -1.75 0.02
N GLU A 50 -4.47 -2.63 -0.34
CA GLU A 50 -4.66 -2.98 -1.73
C GLU A 50 -5.34 -1.83 -2.46
N VAL A 51 -4.83 -1.52 -3.64
CA VAL A 51 -5.33 -0.45 -4.49
C VAL A 51 -5.89 -1.07 -5.76
N TRP A 52 -7.10 -0.69 -6.11
CA TRP A 52 -7.73 -0.99 -7.39
C TRP A 52 -8.05 0.29 -8.13
N GLU A 53 -7.64 0.35 -9.39
CA GLU A 53 -7.91 1.47 -10.30
C GLU A 53 -8.94 1.03 -11.34
N GLY A 54 -9.99 1.84 -11.48
CA GLY A 54 -11.04 1.65 -12.46
C GLY A 54 -10.90 2.61 -13.62
N ARG A 55 -11.63 2.31 -14.71
CA ARG A 55 -11.90 3.28 -15.78
C ARG A 55 -13.41 3.32 -15.98
N ILE A 56 -13.99 4.51 -15.85
CA ILE A 56 -15.42 4.74 -16.04
C ILE A 56 -15.58 5.85 -17.06
N GLU A 57 -16.37 5.59 -18.11
CA GLU A 57 -16.76 6.60 -19.07
C GLU A 57 -18.14 7.14 -18.68
N HIS A 58 -18.26 8.44 -18.46
CA HIS A 58 -19.51 9.07 -18.06
C HIS A 58 -19.54 10.52 -18.55
N PHE A 59 -20.68 10.98 -19.06
CA PHE A 59 -20.85 12.33 -19.62
C PHE A 59 -19.74 12.76 -20.60
N ASP A 60 -19.34 11.85 -21.50
CA ASP A 60 -18.30 12.09 -22.51
C ASP A 60 -16.94 12.55 -21.95
N VAL A 61 -16.60 12.07 -20.75
CA VAL A 61 -15.27 12.15 -20.13
C VAL A 61 -14.86 10.81 -19.52
N LEU A 62 -13.57 10.66 -19.25
CA LEU A 62 -13.01 9.49 -18.58
C LEU A 62 -12.78 9.78 -17.10
N TRP A 63 -13.11 8.83 -16.24
CA TRP A 63 -12.82 8.86 -14.82
C TRP A 63 -11.92 7.68 -14.47
N PHE A 64 -10.93 7.94 -13.61
CA PHE A 64 -10.00 6.93 -13.11
C PHE A 64 -10.12 6.81 -11.59
N PRO A 65 -11.23 6.23 -11.10
CA PRO A 65 -11.44 6.10 -9.68
C PRO A 65 -10.48 5.10 -9.05
N VAL A 66 -10.12 5.35 -7.79
CA VAL A 66 -9.22 4.52 -7.00
C VAL A 66 -9.96 4.02 -5.76
N VAL A 67 -9.98 2.70 -5.56
CA VAL A 67 -10.51 2.05 -4.35
C VAL A 67 -9.33 1.49 -3.56
N ALA A 68 -9.16 1.96 -2.32
CA ALA A 68 -8.17 1.42 -1.40
C ALA A 68 -8.86 0.54 -0.36
N ALA A 69 -8.33 -0.67 -0.11
CA ALA A 69 -8.92 -1.63 0.81
C ALA A 69 -7.86 -2.35 1.65
N SER A 70 -8.19 -2.66 2.90
CA SER A 70 -7.32 -3.45 3.77
C SER A 70 -7.38 -4.93 3.37
N ARG A 71 -6.22 -5.53 3.09
CA ARG A 71 -6.12 -6.98 2.86
C ARG A 71 -6.40 -7.81 4.11
N GLN A 72 -6.05 -7.27 5.28
CA GLN A 72 -6.21 -7.96 6.57
C GLN A 72 -7.67 -8.01 6.99
N SER A 73 -8.36 -6.86 7.02
CA SER A 73 -9.75 -6.79 7.46
C SER A 73 -10.77 -7.03 6.35
N ARG A 74 -10.32 -7.08 5.08
CA ARG A 74 -11.18 -7.15 3.89
C ARG A 74 -12.20 -6.01 3.83
N LYS A 75 -11.82 -4.83 4.32
CA LYS A 75 -12.66 -3.63 4.32
C LYS A 75 -12.15 -2.60 3.33
N VAL A 76 -13.08 -1.99 2.60
CA VAL A 76 -12.77 -0.79 1.81
C VAL A 76 -12.47 0.36 2.77
N ILE A 77 -11.31 0.98 2.61
CA ILE A 77 -10.82 2.10 3.44
C ILE A 77 -11.25 3.42 2.82
N SER A 78 -11.12 3.56 1.49
CA SER A 78 -11.49 4.79 0.79
C SER A 78 -11.81 4.53 -0.67
N VAL A 79 -12.64 5.40 -1.24
CA VAL A 79 -12.96 5.44 -2.66
C VAL A 79 -12.81 6.88 -3.13
N LYS A 80 -12.00 7.11 -4.16
CA LYS A 80 -11.79 8.43 -4.76
C LYS A 80 -12.20 8.37 -6.21
N ALA A 81 -13.10 9.24 -6.66
CA ALA A 81 -13.51 9.30 -8.06
C ALA A 81 -12.38 9.79 -8.99
N GLY A 82 -11.49 10.63 -8.45
CA GLY A 82 -10.48 11.35 -9.23
C GLY A 82 -11.05 12.61 -9.90
N VAL A 83 -10.33 13.13 -10.88
CA VAL A 83 -10.77 14.24 -11.74
C VAL A 83 -11.21 13.71 -13.10
N PRO A 84 -12.06 14.43 -13.86
CA PRO A 84 -12.40 14.03 -15.22
C PRO A 84 -11.18 14.18 -16.14
N HIS A 85 -11.04 13.26 -17.08
CA HIS A 85 -9.99 13.20 -18.07
C HIS A 85 -10.57 13.29 -19.48
N CYS A 86 -9.76 13.80 -20.40
CA CYS A 86 -10.14 13.97 -21.79
C CYS A 86 -10.48 12.63 -22.45
N PRO A 87 -11.62 12.50 -23.15
CA PRO A 87 -11.97 11.26 -23.86
C PRO A 87 -11.06 10.96 -25.05
N LYS A 88 -10.33 11.96 -25.58
CA LYS A 88 -9.46 11.79 -26.76
C LYS A 88 -8.04 11.36 -26.41
N CYS A 89 -7.42 12.03 -25.45
CA CYS A 89 -6.00 11.81 -25.10
C CYS A 89 -5.78 11.29 -23.68
N ALA A 90 -6.85 11.10 -22.90
CA ALA A 90 -6.79 10.68 -21.50
C ALA A 90 -6.00 11.60 -20.56
N ALA A 91 -5.63 12.82 -20.99
CA ALA A 91 -5.04 13.82 -20.10
C ALA A 91 -6.08 14.34 -19.09
N ALA A 92 -5.65 14.62 -17.86
CA ALA A 92 -6.50 15.23 -16.85
C ALA A 92 -7.03 16.59 -17.34
N LEU A 93 -8.33 16.83 -17.17
CA LEU A 93 -8.90 18.13 -17.45
C LEU A 93 -8.56 19.10 -16.31
N VAL A 94 -8.40 20.37 -16.65
CA VAL A 94 -8.19 21.45 -15.67
C VAL A 94 -9.36 22.41 -15.70
N LEU A 95 -9.78 22.90 -14.53
CA LEU A 95 -10.86 23.87 -14.44
C LEU A 95 -10.34 25.27 -14.80
N VAL A 96 -10.84 25.81 -15.91
CA VAL A 96 -10.45 27.12 -16.45
C VAL A 96 -11.71 27.93 -16.72
N ARG A 97 -11.92 29.00 -15.94
CA ARG A 97 -13.06 29.94 -16.12
C ARG A 97 -14.44 29.26 -16.14
N GLY A 98 -14.68 28.29 -15.25
CA GLY A 98 -15.96 27.58 -15.18
C GLY A 98 -16.17 26.52 -16.26
N GLU A 99 -15.09 26.06 -16.90
CA GLU A 99 -15.12 24.93 -17.83
C GLU A 99 -13.94 23.99 -17.56
N TRP A 100 -14.16 22.68 -17.70
CA TRP A 100 -13.09 21.70 -17.73
C TRP A 100 -12.46 21.70 -19.12
N ALA A 101 -11.16 21.97 -19.20
CA ALA A 101 -10.41 22.06 -20.45
C ALA A 101 -9.24 21.08 -20.48
N CYS A 102 -9.03 20.46 -21.64
CA CYS A 102 -7.85 19.65 -21.92
C CYS A 102 -6.74 20.55 -22.49
N ALA A 103 -5.57 20.54 -21.84
CA ALA A 103 -4.41 21.33 -22.29
C ALA A 103 -3.87 20.85 -23.65
N ASP A 104 -3.97 19.55 -23.95
CA ASP A 104 -3.31 18.96 -25.12
C ASP A 104 -4.13 19.10 -26.41
N CYS A 105 -5.42 18.74 -26.34
CA CYS A 105 -6.28 18.66 -27.53
C CYS A 105 -7.41 19.71 -27.55
N GLY A 106 -7.47 20.60 -26.55
CA GLY A 106 -8.40 21.72 -26.50
C GLY A 106 -9.87 21.34 -26.25
N VAL A 107 -10.17 20.07 -25.95
CA VAL A 107 -11.53 19.64 -25.58
C VAL A 107 -12.00 20.40 -24.35
N ARG A 108 -13.24 20.89 -24.40
CA ARG A 108 -13.91 21.59 -23.30
C ARG A 108 -15.17 20.87 -22.86
N ARG A 109 -15.48 20.99 -21.59
CA ARG A 109 -16.66 20.40 -20.96
C ARG A 109 -17.23 21.34 -19.88
N PRO A 110 -18.55 21.27 -19.62
CA PRO A 110 -19.18 22.04 -18.56
C PRO A 110 -18.56 21.73 -17.18
N GLU A 111 -18.46 22.72 -16.30
CA GLU A 111 -18.01 22.55 -14.91
C GLU A 111 -18.82 21.50 -14.14
N SER A 112 -20.12 21.37 -14.46
CA SER A 112 -21.05 20.44 -13.82
C SER A 112 -20.65 18.97 -13.87
N LEU A 113 -19.67 18.61 -14.70
CA LEU A 113 -19.10 17.26 -14.70
C LEU A 113 -18.45 16.89 -13.37
N ALA A 114 -17.98 17.85 -12.58
CA ALA A 114 -17.40 17.60 -11.27
C ALA A 114 -18.35 17.98 -10.11
N ASP A 115 -19.64 18.12 -10.39
CA ASP A 115 -20.63 18.31 -9.34
C ASP A 115 -20.60 17.13 -8.37
N LEU A 116 -20.86 17.42 -7.09
CA LEU A 116 -20.80 16.43 -6.01
C LEU A 116 -21.62 15.16 -6.33
N MET A 117 -22.77 15.32 -6.98
CA MET A 117 -23.62 14.20 -7.40
C MET A 117 -22.96 13.30 -8.45
N VAL A 118 -22.20 13.88 -9.40
CA VAL A 118 -21.49 13.12 -10.43
C VAL A 118 -20.33 12.37 -9.78
N VAL A 119 -19.53 13.07 -8.96
CA VAL A 119 -18.39 12.48 -8.24
C VAL A 119 -18.82 11.30 -7.36
N ASP A 120 -19.92 11.46 -6.60
CA ASP A 120 -20.49 10.39 -5.77
C ASP A 120 -21.01 9.21 -6.61
N SER A 121 -21.65 9.49 -7.75
CA SER A 121 -22.09 8.45 -8.70
C SER A 121 -20.92 7.63 -9.23
N ILE A 122 -19.83 8.29 -9.63
CA ILE A 122 -18.59 7.64 -10.09
C ILE A 122 -17.97 6.81 -8.97
N ALA A 123 -17.89 7.34 -7.74
CA ALA A 123 -17.36 6.62 -6.59
C ALA A 123 -18.20 5.38 -6.26
N LYS A 124 -19.53 5.48 -6.28
CA LYS A 124 -20.45 4.35 -6.07
C LYS A 124 -20.30 3.28 -7.15
N GLN A 125 -20.20 3.68 -8.41
CA GLN A 125 -19.99 2.76 -9.51
C GLN A 125 -18.64 2.04 -9.39
N ALA A 126 -17.57 2.76 -9.04
CA ALA A 126 -16.25 2.20 -8.78
C ALA A 126 -16.26 1.17 -7.64
N LEU A 127 -16.89 1.52 -6.52
CA LEU A 127 -17.08 0.61 -5.39
C LEU A 127 -17.85 -0.65 -5.79
N GLY A 128 -18.94 -0.50 -6.54
CA GLY A 128 -19.72 -1.62 -7.05
C GLY A 128 -18.90 -2.57 -7.92
N GLN A 129 -18.13 -2.03 -8.88
CA GLN A 129 -17.24 -2.83 -9.73
C GLN A 129 -16.16 -3.56 -8.93
N PHE A 130 -15.56 -2.89 -7.94
CA PHE A 130 -14.58 -3.50 -7.04
C PHE A 130 -15.18 -4.68 -6.28
N LEU A 131 -16.32 -4.49 -5.61
CA LEU A 131 -16.97 -5.55 -4.81
C LEU A 131 -17.49 -6.72 -5.66
N GLN A 132 -17.90 -6.47 -6.91
CA GLN A 132 -18.26 -7.53 -7.85
C GLN A 132 -17.07 -8.45 -8.16
N ARG A 133 -15.87 -7.88 -8.31
CA ARG A 133 -14.62 -8.62 -8.54
C ARG A 133 -14.04 -9.23 -7.27
N ARG A 134 -14.30 -8.60 -6.11
CA ARG A 134 -13.73 -8.95 -4.80
C ARG A 134 -14.84 -9.15 -3.77
N ARG A 135 -15.56 -10.26 -3.93
CA ARG A 135 -16.75 -10.62 -3.13
C ARG A 135 -16.46 -10.87 -1.66
N ASP A 136 -15.19 -11.08 -1.31
CA ASP A 136 -14.71 -11.25 0.06
C ASP A 136 -14.55 -9.92 0.82
N TYR A 137 -14.68 -8.78 0.14
CA TYR A 137 -14.56 -7.46 0.74
C TYR A 137 -15.92 -6.86 1.12
N ARG A 138 -15.91 -5.93 2.08
CA ARG A 138 -17.10 -5.21 2.55
C ARG A 138 -16.88 -3.70 2.55
N ALA A 139 -17.94 -2.96 2.25
CA ALA A 139 -18.02 -1.52 2.41
C ALA A 139 -18.61 -1.21 3.80
N GLU A 140 -17.77 -0.98 4.80
CA GLU A 140 -18.18 -0.43 6.10
C GLU A 140 -17.48 0.90 6.30
N GLY A 141 -18.23 1.99 6.47
CA GLY A 141 -17.67 3.31 6.81
C GLY A 141 -16.92 4.05 5.69
N SER A 142 -17.02 3.60 4.43
CA SER A 142 -16.43 4.32 3.28
C SER A 142 -17.16 5.63 3.03
N THR A 143 -16.66 6.74 3.55
CA THR A 143 -17.09 8.08 3.14
C THR A 143 -16.50 8.37 1.76
N ALA A 144 -17.36 8.61 0.76
CA ALA A 144 -16.94 9.25 -0.49
C ALA A 144 -16.39 10.63 -0.12
N ALA A 145 -15.10 10.87 -0.39
CA ALA A 145 -14.41 12.12 -0.13
C ALA A 145 -14.03 12.78 -1.46
#